data_AF-A0A9P8SN09-F1
#
_entry.id   AF-A0A9P8SN09-F1
#
_cell.length_a   1.000
_cell.length_b   1.000
_cell.length_c   1.000
_cell.angle_alpha   90.00
_cell.angle_beta   90.00
_cell.angle_gamma   90.00
#
_symmetry.space_group_name_H-M   'P 1'
#
loop_
_entity.id
_entity.type
_entity.pdbx_description
1 polymer ?
#
loop_
_entity_poly.entity_id
_entity_poly.type
_entity_poly.pdbx_seq_one_letter_code
_entity_poly.pdbx_strand_id
1 'polypeptide(L)'
;MALSAERIFAATSRKSLRVHCPMKLAASGIYGYLRSRACDSEENPVFDVDRLWSVDALCIKAGSPCMVVVYFLHDTAEHMDSCWKQLEASLAVDADVYRFAPGDAGGAGHSAAFLFSHLSPLVGPMTYREVQLAVEHYLGWCSKLDRNIPRWKSAQRMTVELIPPSKRTGWFKAREKGFSDRVDKGFGIGWGFPCIPPCK
;
A
#
# COMPACT_ATOMS: atom_id res chain seq x y z
N MET A 1 3.19 17.78 56.96
CA MET A 1 1.95 17.28 56.33
C MET A 1 2.12 17.40 54.82
N ALA A 2 2.10 16.26 54.13
CA ALA A 2 2.30 16.14 52.68
C ALA A 2 0.94 15.91 51.99
N LEU A 3 0.73 16.53 50.82
CA LEU A 3 -0.21 16.19 49.73
C LEU A 3 0.24 17.08 48.54
N SER A 4 0.90 16.63 47.47
CA SER A 4 0.51 15.72 46.39
C SER A 4 -0.55 16.29 45.43
N ALA A 5 -0.31 16.05 44.12
CA ALA A 5 -1.20 16.16 42.96
C ALA A 5 -1.29 17.57 42.30
N GLU A 6 -1.32 17.74 40.98
CA GLU A 6 -1.34 16.80 39.85
C GLU A 6 -1.13 17.59 38.54
N ARG A 7 -0.73 16.86 37.50
CA ARG A 7 -0.41 17.33 36.16
C ARG A 7 -1.65 17.88 35.44
N ILE A 8 -1.52 19.06 34.84
CA ILE A 8 -2.49 19.57 33.86
C ILE A 8 -2.14 18.97 32.50
N PHE A 9 -2.81 17.88 32.14
CA PHE A 9 -2.91 17.40 30.76
C PHE A 9 -3.94 18.27 30.02
N ALA A 10 -3.48 19.04 29.03
CA ALA A 10 -4.36 19.70 28.08
C ALA A 10 -5.00 18.64 27.17
N ALA A 11 -6.28 18.35 27.41
CA ALA A 11 -7.09 17.49 26.57
C ALA A 11 -7.45 18.24 25.28
N THR A 12 -6.77 17.91 24.18
CA THR A 12 -7.11 18.39 22.83
C THR A 12 -8.40 17.72 22.37
N SER A 13 -9.52 18.44 22.50
CA SER A 13 -10.79 18.06 21.89
C SER A 13 -10.66 18.11 20.36
N ARG A 14 -10.49 16.95 19.72
CA ARG A 14 -10.81 16.78 18.30
C ARG A 14 -12.17 16.10 18.20
N LYS A 15 -13.18 16.89 17.85
CA LYS A 15 -14.50 16.43 17.40
C LYS A 15 -14.30 15.48 16.22
N SER A 16 -14.39 14.18 16.49
CA SER A 16 -14.54 13.13 15.50
C SER A 16 -15.92 13.28 14.88
N LEU A 17 -16.00 13.80 13.65
CA LEU A 17 -17.16 13.58 12.80
C LEU A 17 -17.11 12.13 12.34
N ARG A 18 -17.62 11.23 13.20
CA ARG A 18 -17.91 9.84 12.87
C ARG A 18 -18.98 9.82 11.80
N VAL A 19 -18.56 9.74 10.54
CA VAL A 19 -19.38 9.03 9.56
C VAL A 19 -19.22 7.56 9.94
N HIS A 20 -20.16 7.06 10.75
CA HIS A 20 -20.33 5.62 10.95
C HIS A 20 -20.63 5.01 9.58
N CYS A 21 -19.59 4.57 8.88
CA CYS A 21 -19.75 3.71 7.73
C CYS A 21 -20.35 2.40 8.26
N PRO A 22 -21.56 2.00 7.86
CA PRO A 22 -22.17 0.78 8.35
C PRO A 22 -21.23 -0.39 8.01
N MET A 23 -20.76 -1.10 9.03
CA MET A 23 -20.08 -2.40 8.89
C MET A 23 -21.07 -3.42 8.35
N LYS A 24 -21.37 -3.36 7.06
CA LYS A 24 -22.01 -4.43 6.32
C LYS A 24 -21.49 -4.35 4.90
N LEU A 25 -20.56 -5.23 4.53
CA LEU A 25 -20.55 -5.87 3.23
C LEU A 25 -19.48 -6.96 3.22
N ALA A 26 -19.94 -8.18 3.00
CA ALA A 26 -19.15 -9.36 2.70
C ALA A 26 -18.42 -9.14 1.37
N ALA A 27 -17.30 -8.42 1.40
CA ALA A 27 -16.43 -8.38 0.25
C ALA A 27 -15.63 -9.69 0.23
N SER A 28 -15.85 -10.52 -0.79
CA SER A 28 -15.08 -11.73 -1.04
C SER A 28 -13.80 -11.39 -1.82
N GLY A 29 -12.79 -12.28 -1.77
CA GLY A 29 -11.55 -12.13 -2.55
C GLY A 29 -10.56 -11.08 -2.04
N ILE A 30 -9.58 -10.72 -2.89
CA ILE A 30 -8.47 -9.82 -2.53
C ILE A 30 -8.96 -8.42 -2.16
N TYR A 31 -10.01 -7.92 -2.83
CA TYR A 31 -10.59 -6.61 -2.53
C TYR A 31 -11.15 -6.56 -1.09
N GLY A 32 -11.91 -7.59 -0.68
CA GLY A 32 -12.44 -7.65 0.68
C GLY A 32 -11.37 -7.83 1.76
N TYR A 33 -10.34 -8.62 1.46
CA TYR A 33 -9.15 -8.73 2.32
C TYR A 33 -8.45 -7.37 2.50
N LEU A 34 -8.20 -6.65 1.41
CA LEU A 34 -7.54 -5.35 1.47
C LEU A 34 -8.41 -4.29 2.15
N ARG A 35 -9.72 -4.31 1.90
CA ARG A 35 -10.67 -3.36 2.48
C ARG A 35 -10.86 -3.58 3.98
N SER A 36 -10.93 -4.82 4.46
CA SER A 36 -10.98 -5.09 5.91
C SER A 36 -9.72 -4.57 6.61
N ARG A 37 -8.55 -4.84 6.02
CA ARG A 37 -7.26 -4.32 6.51
C ARG A 37 -7.18 -2.78 6.48
N ALA A 38 -7.80 -2.15 5.48
CA ALA A 38 -7.86 -0.70 5.36
C ALA A 38 -8.77 -0.05 6.42
N CYS A 39 -9.92 -0.67 6.73
CA CYS A 39 -10.86 -0.17 7.72
C CYS A 39 -10.31 -0.23 9.16
N ASP A 40 -9.32 -1.07 9.42
CA ASP A 40 -8.69 -1.23 10.74
C ASP A 40 -7.60 -0.17 11.04
N SER A 41 -7.31 0.76 10.11
CA SER A 41 -6.29 1.81 10.29
C SER A 41 -6.75 3.17 9.72
N GLU A 42 -6.54 4.26 10.47
CA GLU A 42 -6.81 5.63 10.00
C GLU A 42 -5.69 6.18 9.07
N GLU A 43 -4.56 5.48 8.91
CA GLU A 43 -3.38 5.98 8.16
C GLU A 43 -3.32 5.51 6.69
N ASN A 44 -2.76 6.34 5.80
CA ASN A 44 -2.58 6.02 4.37
C ASN A 44 -1.15 6.40 3.92
N PRO A 45 -0.31 5.46 3.44
CA PRO A 45 -0.60 4.04 3.13
C PRO A 45 -0.63 3.07 4.31
N VAL A 46 -1.16 1.87 4.09
CA VAL A 46 -1.08 0.69 4.98
C VAL A 46 0.12 -0.19 4.56
N PHE A 47 0.93 -0.68 5.48
CA PHE A 47 2.06 -1.58 5.40
C PHE A 47 1.69 -2.81 6.25
N ASP A 48 1.41 -3.94 5.61
CA ASP A 48 0.96 -5.16 6.31
C ASP A 48 2.18 -6.06 6.58
N VAL A 49 2.85 -5.81 7.70
CA VAL A 49 3.71 -6.81 8.36
C VAL A 49 3.55 -6.69 9.88
N ASP A 50 2.91 -7.70 10.49
CA ASP A 50 2.89 -8.04 11.93
C ASP A 50 3.37 -6.97 12.96
N ARG A 51 2.51 -5.95 13.18
CA ARG A 51 2.40 -5.04 14.36
C ARG A 51 3.16 -3.70 14.38
N LEU A 52 2.43 -2.76 15.01
CA LEU A 52 2.77 -1.44 15.56
C LEU A 52 3.54 -0.49 14.64
N TRP A 53 2.78 0.49 14.19
CA TRP A 53 3.13 1.53 13.27
C TRP A 53 3.79 2.70 13.99
N SER A 54 5.11 2.73 13.94
CA SER A 54 5.85 3.98 13.98
C SER A 54 6.53 4.11 12.63
N VAL A 55 6.37 5.26 11.98
CA VAL A 55 6.99 5.57 10.67
C VAL A 55 8.51 5.37 10.71
N ASP A 56 9.11 5.53 11.89
CA ASP A 56 10.55 5.40 12.12
C ASP A 56 10.95 4.02 12.69
N ALA A 57 10.00 3.08 12.86
CA ALA A 57 10.31 1.70 13.24
C ALA A 57 10.92 0.93 12.05
N LEU A 58 11.91 0.08 12.37
CA LEU A 58 12.53 -0.82 11.41
C LEU A 58 11.55 -1.91 10.96
N CYS A 59 11.34 -2.02 9.64
CA CYS A 59 10.49 -3.03 9.03
C CYS A 59 11.27 -4.03 8.16
N ILE A 60 12.47 -3.66 7.69
CA ILE A 60 13.40 -4.57 7.02
C ILE A 60 14.71 -4.61 7.81
N LYS A 61 15.19 -5.82 8.12
CA LYS A 61 16.46 -6.03 8.84
C LYS A 61 17.66 -5.85 7.91
N ALA A 62 18.82 -5.55 8.48
CA ALA A 62 20.08 -5.45 7.75
C ALA A 62 20.35 -6.68 6.86
N GLY A 63 20.68 -6.43 5.59
CA GLY A 63 20.99 -7.48 4.61
C GLY A 63 19.81 -8.37 4.21
N SER A 64 18.59 -8.08 4.66
CA SER A 64 17.42 -8.88 4.36
C SER A 64 16.69 -8.34 3.13
N PRO A 65 16.66 -9.06 2.00
CA PRO A 65 15.91 -8.63 0.82
C PRO A 65 14.40 -8.87 1.02
N CYS A 66 13.58 -7.98 0.49
CA CYS A 66 12.12 -8.11 0.43
C CYS A 66 11.61 -7.71 -0.96
N MET A 67 10.73 -8.55 -1.53
CA MET A 67 9.92 -8.16 -2.69
C MET A 67 8.81 -7.23 -2.24
N VAL A 68 8.43 -6.28 -3.10
CA VAL A 68 7.42 -5.27 -2.81
C VAL A 68 6.17 -5.58 -3.60
N VAL A 69 5.02 -5.54 -2.92
CA VAL A 69 3.71 -5.59 -3.55
C VAL A 69 2.93 -4.36 -3.13
N VAL A 70 2.34 -3.66 -4.10
CA VAL A 70 1.50 -2.51 -3.84
C VAL A 70 0.09 -2.79 -4.32
N TYR A 71 -0.88 -2.55 -3.46
CA TYR A 71 -2.29 -2.67 -3.75
C TYR A 71 -2.94 -1.30 -3.73
N PHE A 72 -3.82 -1.05 -4.69
CA PHE A 72 -4.66 0.14 -4.73
C PHE A 72 -6.13 -0.26 -4.67
N LEU A 73 -6.90 0.44 -3.85
CA LEU A 73 -8.36 0.35 -3.81
C LEU A 73 -8.96 1.58 -4.48
N HIS A 74 -9.93 1.34 -5.35
CA HIS A 74 -10.63 2.35 -6.13
C HIS A 74 -12.14 2.17 -6.00
N ASP A 75 -12.86 3.28 -5.96
CA ASP A 75 -14.33 3.25 -5.88
C ASP A 75 -14.97 2.85 -7.22
N THR A 76 -14.31 3.15 -8.35
CA THR A 76 -14.83 2.87 -9.70
C THR A 76 -13.77 2.29 -10.63
N ALA A 77 -14.23 1.61 -11.69
CA ALA A 77 -13.38 1.06 -12.75
C ALA A 77 -12.61 2.17 -13.47
N GLU A 78 -13.25 3.30 -13.74
CA GLU A 78 -12.67 4.43 -14.47
C GLU A 78 -11.50 5.05 -13.69
N HIS A 79 -11.64 5.16 -12.36
CA HIS A 79 -10.54 5.62 -11.50
C HIS A 79 -9.37 4.63 -11.48
N MET A 80 -9.64 3.33 -11.42
CA MET A 80 -8.59 2.30 -11.51
C MET A 80 -7.88 2.36 -12.86
N ASP A 81 -8.62 2.44 -13.96
CA ASP A 81 -8.05 2.47 -15.31
C ASP A 81 -7.27 3.77 -15.57
N SER A 82 -7.75 4.91 -15.09
CA SER A 82 -7.00 6.16 -15.19
C SER A 82 -5.73 6.14 -14.34
N CYS A 83 -5.77 5.54 -13.15
CA CYS A 83 -4.61 5.36 -12.29
C CYS A 83 -3.57 4.48 -12.99
N TRP A 84 -4.02 3.35 -13.54
CA TRP A 84 -3.18 2.40 -14.26
C TRP A 84 -2.49 3.04 -15.47
N LYS A 85 -3.23 3.74 -16.33
CA LYS A 85 -2.65 4.41 -17.51
C LYS A 85 -1.53 5.40 -17.15
N GLN A 86 -1.65 6.11 -16.02
CA GLN A 86 -0.58 6.98 -15.57
C GLN A 86 0.61 6.18 -15.04
N LEU A 87 0.35 5.18 -14.21
CA LEU A 87 1.40 4.34 -13.63
C LEU A 87 2.18 3.59 -14.70
N GLU A 88 1.51 2.99 -15.69
CA GLU A 88 2.16 2.30 -16.81
C GLU A 88 3.20 3.18 -17.53
N ALA A 89 2.94 4.49 -17.63
CA ALA A 89 3.86 5.45 -18.22
C ALA A 89 4.95 5.96 -17.27
N SER A 90 4.81 5.74 -15.95
CA SER A 90 5.72 6.28 -14.95
C SER A 90 6.52 5.23 -14.18
N LEU A 91 6.15 3.94 -14.20
CA LEU A 91 6.84 2.89 -13.42
C LEU A 91 8.36 2.96 -13.58
N ALA A 92 9.08 2.92 -12.47
CA ALA A 92 10.53 2.90 -12.47
C ALA A 92 11.09 1.48 -12.43
N VAL A 93 10.31 0.54 -11.88
CA VAL A 93 10.67 -0.86 -11.69
C VAL A 93 9.59 -1.70 -12.36
N ASP A 94 10.02 -2.76 -13.04
CA ASP A 94 9.14 -3.73 -13.66
C ASP A 94 8.14 -4.31 -12.66
N ALA A 95 6.88 -4.47 -13.08
CA ALA A 95 5.84 -5.07 -12.24
C ALA A 95 4.87 -5.96 -13.03
N ASP A 96 4.51 -7.11 -12.47
CA ASP A 96 3.30 -7.82 -12.86
C ASP A 96 2.09 -7.05 -12.31
N VAL A 97 1.11 -6.75 -13.16
CA VAL A 97 -0.05 -5.94 -12.77
C VAL A 97 -1.33 -6.76 -12.90
N TYR A 98 -2.10 -6.76 -11.82
CA TYR A 98 -3.32 -7.52 -11.69
C TYR A 98 -4.48 -6.59 -11.40
N ARG A 99 -5.54 -6.67 -12.21
CA ARG A 99 -6.76 -5.87 -12.02
C ARG A 99 -7.91 -6.78 -11.58
N PHE A 100 -8.63 -6.32 -10.56
CA PHE A 100 -9.73 -7.07 -9.94
C PHE A 100 -11.02 -6.24 -10.04
N ALA A 101 -12.08 -6.87 -10.55
CA ALA A 101 -13.43 -6.33 -10.50
C ALA A 101 -14.15 -6.79 -9.23
N PRO A 102 -15.19 -6.06 -8.80
CA PRO A 102 -16.07 -6.55 -7.74
C PRO A 102 -16.71 -7.89 -8.13
N GLY A 103 -16.63 -8.87 -7.24
CA GLY A 103 -17.13 -10.23 -7.47
C GLY A 103 -18.65 -10.40 -7.44
N ASP A 104 -19.39 -9.41 -6.95
CA ASP A 104 -20.85 -9.45 -6.83
C ASP A 104 -21.50 -8.17 -7.39
N ALA A 105 -22.72 -8.27 -7.93
CA ALA A 105 -23.52 -7.16 -8.48
C ALA A 105 -23.94 -6.05 -7.46
N GLY A 106 -23.36 -6.06 -6.26
CA GLY A 106 -23.47 -5.02 -5.24
C GLY A 106 -22.20 -4.90 -4.38
N GLY A 107 -21.11 -5.57 -4.77
CA GLY A 107 -19.82 -5.48 -4.11
C GLY A 107 -19.15 -4.15 -4.47
N ALA A 108 -18.94 -3.29 -3.48
CA ALA A 108 -18.38 -1.97 -3.72
C ALA A 108 -16.86 -2.05 -3.86
N GLY A 109 -16.33 -1.95 -5.08
CA GLY A 109 -15.01 -1.39 -5.40
C GLY A 109 -14.07 -2.27 -6.24
N HIS A 110 -13.09 -1.59 -6.82
CA HIS A 110 -12.10 -2.13 -7.76
C HIS A 110 -10.73 -2.13 -7.08
N SER A 111 -9.86 -3.07 -7.47
CA SER A 111 -8.49 -3.03 -6.99
C SER A 111 -7.48 -3.40 -8.06
N ALA A 112 -6.27 -2.89 -7.86
CA ALA A 112 -5.11 -3.27 -8.64
C ALA A 112 -3.99 -3.72 -7.70
N ALA A 113 -3.25 -4.76 -8.09
CA ALA A 113 -2.03 -5.20 -7.42
C ALA A 113 -0.84 -5.09 -8.37
N PHE A 114 0.24 -4.52 -7.87
CA PHE A 114 1.52 -4.33 -8.56
C PHE A 114 2.55 -5.19 -7.84
N LEU A 115 2.95 -6.27 -8.50
CA LEU A 115 3.99 -7.18 -8.03
C LEU A 115 5.32 -6.76 -8.66
N PHE A 116 6.13 -6.01 -7.91
CA PHE A 116 7.40 -5.55 -8.43
C PHE A 116 8.41 -6.69 -8.56
N SER A 117 9.24 -6.59 -9.60
CA SER A 117 10.24 -7.59 -9.93
C SER A 117 11.16 -7.88 -8.73
N HIS A 118 11.31 -9.16 -8.43
CA HIS A 118 12.24 -9.63 -7.40
C HIS A 118 13.72 -9.37 -7.73
N LEU A 119 14.03 -8.94 -8.95
CA LEU A 119 15.36 -8.49 -9.36
C LEU A 119 15.69 -7.10 -8.82
N SER A 120 14.68 -6.36 -8.34
CA SER A 120 14.82 -5.10 -7.64
C SER A 120 14.20 -5.21 -6.24
N PRO A 121 14.78 -6.01 -5.33
CA PRO A 121 14.29 -6.10 -3.96
C PRO A 121 14.69 -4.86 -3.15
N LEU A 122 13.91 -4.52 -2.14
CA LEU A 122 14.38 -3.64 -1.08
C LEU A 122 15.29 -4.44 -0.14
N VAL A 123 16.44 -3.89 0.22
CA VAL A 123 17.42 -4.55 1.10
C VAL A 123 17.66 -3.66 2.31
N GLY A 124 17.40 -4.21 3.50
CA GLY A 124 17.50 -3.47 4.75
C GLY A 124 18.94 -3.19 5.21
N PRO A 125 19.10 -2.41 6.30
CA PRO A 125 18.04 -2.02 7.23
C PRO A 125 17.18 -0.88 6.65
N MET A 126 15.86 -0.98 6.79
CA MET A 126 14.93 0.09 6.37
C MET A 126 13.79 0.24 7.37
N THR A 127 13.42 1.49 7.62
CA THR A 127 12.23 1.93 8.33
C THR A 127 11.01 1.96 7.41
N TYR A 128 9.81 2.01 7.98
CA TYR A 128 8.57 2.19 7.20
C TYR A 128 8.62 3.45 6.33
N ARG A 129 9.21 4.55 6.83
CA ARG A 129 9.44 5.78 6.06
C ARG A 129 10.27 5.54 4.81
N GLU A 130 11.39 4.85 4.95
CA GLU A 130 12.32 4.58 3.85
C GLU A 130 11.70 3.62 2.84
N VAL A 131 10.93 2.63 3.31
CA VAL A 131 10.16 1.76 2.42
C VAL A 131 9.10 2.56 1.67
N GLN A 132 8.37 3.45 2.33
CA GLN A 132 7.39 4.32 1.66
C GLN A 132 8.04 5.13 0.54
N LEU A 133 9.17 5.79 0.82
CA LEU A 133 9.90 6.56 -0.18
C LEU A 133 10.40 5.69 -1.33
N ALA A 134 10.90 4.49 -1.04
CA ALA A 134 11.31 3.55 -2.08
C ALA A 134 10.12 3.07 -2.94
N VAL A 135 8.95 2.85 -2.34
CA VAL A 135 7.71 2.53 -3.07
C VAL A 135 7.28 3.70 -3.96
N GLU A 136 7.37 4.95 -3.49
CA GLU A 136 7.15 6.13 -4.34
C GLU A 136 8.06 6.08 -5.57
N HIS A 137 9.34 5.77 -5.38
CA HIS A 137 10.30 5.66 -6.48
C HIS A 137 9.95 4.52 -7.44
N TYR A 138 9.53 3.36 -6.93
CA TYR A 138 9.12 2.22 -7.77
C TYR A 138 7.95 2.61 -8.69
N LEU A 139 7.05 3.46 -8.18
CA LEU A 139 5.92 4.03 -8.91
C LEU A 139 6.32 5.23 -9.80
N GLY A 140 7.60 5.59 -9.85
CA GLY A 140 8.12 6.67 -10.70
C GLY A 140 7.89 8.06 -10.18
N TRP A 141 7.74 8.22 -8.87
CA TRP A 141 7.44 9.51 -8.29
C TRP A 141 8.24 9.75 -7.01
N CYS A 142 8.49 11.02 -6.68
CA CYS A 142 9.13 11.38 -5.44
C CYS A 142 8.57 12.70 -4.94
N SER A 143 8.02 12.66 -3.72
CA SER A 143 7.49 13.82 -3.01
C SER A 143 8.51 14.95 -2.82
N LYS A 144 9.81 14.66 -2.93
CA LYS A 144 10.89 15.66 -2.84
C LYS A 144 11.18 16.37 -4.17
N LEU A 145 10.95 15.71 -5.30
CA LEU A 145 11.29 16.23 -6.62
C LEU A 145 10.08 16.81 -7.35
N ASP A 146 8.89 16.24 -7.15
CA ASP A 146 7.67 16.70 -7.81
C ASP A 146 6.58 17.01 -6.78
N ARG A 147 6.05 18.24 -6.87
CA ARG A 147 4.95 18.71 -6.03
C ARG A 147 3.59 18.29 -6.58
N ASN A 148 3.53 17.88 -7.85
CA ASN A 148 2.30 17.38 -8.43
C ASN A 148 1.99 16.00 -7.85
N ILE A 149 0.84 15.91 -7.19
CA ILE A 149 0.37 14.66 -6.60
C ILE A 149 -0.04 13.73 -7.73
N PRO A 150 0.53 12.53 -7.85
CA PRO A 150 0.20 11.61 -8.92
C PRO A 150 -1.19 11.01 -8.67
N ARG A 151 -1.92 10.62 -9.73
CA ARG A 151 -3.32 10.17 -9.61
C ARG A 151 -3.44 8.89 -8.79
N TRP A 152 -2.41 8.05 -8.73
CA TRP A 152 -2.45 6.87 -7.86
C TRP A 152 -2.56 7.23 -6.37
N LYS A 153 -2.17 8.44 -5.94
CA LYS A 153 -2.44 8.95 -4.58
C LYS A 153 -3.91 9.32 -4.35
N SER A 154 -4.74 9.39 -5.39
CA SER A 154 -6.20 9.53 -5.26
C SER A 154 -6.91 8.17 -5.09
N ALA A 155 -6.17 7.06 -5.03
CA ALA A 155 -6.73 5.79 -4.61
C ALA A 155 -7.34 5.95 -3.21
N GLN A 156 -8.51 5.34 -2.99
CA GLN A 156 -9.16 5.32 -1.68
C GLN A 156 -8.21 4.76 -0.62
N ARG A 157 -7.39 3.79 -1.03
CA ARG A 157 -6.35 3.22 -0.19
C ARG A 157 -5.17 2.71 -1.00
N MET A 158 -3.97 2.84 -0.43
CA MET A 158 -2.78 2.13 -0.85
C MET A 158 -2.32 1.18 0.26
N THR A 159 -2.06 -0.08 -0.07
CA THR A 159 -1.45 -1.06 0.84
C THR A 159 -0.13 -1.57 0.25
N VAL A 160 0.92 -1.66 1.06
CA VAL A 160 2.22 -2.19 0.68
C VAL A 160 2.48 -3.45 1.49
N GLU A 161 2.86 -4.54 0.83
CA GLU A 161 3.32 -5.76 1.47
C GLU A 161 4.80 -6.00 1.14
N LEU A 162 5.57 -6.38 2.16
CA LEU A 162 6.98 -6.75 2.05
C LEU A 162 7.11 -8.26 2.20
N ILE A 163 7.68 -8.91 1.19
CA ILE A 163 7.70 -10.37 1.11
C ILE A 163 9.16 -10.85 1.13
N PRO A 164 9.65 -11.36 2.28
CA PRO A 164 10.94 -12.02 2.34
C PRO A 164 10.99 -13.23 1.39
N PRO A 165 12.15 -13.55 0.77
CA PRO A 165 12.29 -14.72 -0.09
C PRO A 165 11.80 -16.02 0.55
N SER A 166 12.06 -16.20 1.85
CA SER A 166 11.64 -17.38 2.61
C SER A 166 10.13 -17.54 2.73
N LYS A 167 9.35 -16.44 2.65
CA LYS A 167 7.89 -16.46 2.74
C LYS A 167 7.19 -16.45 1.37
N ARG A 168 7.94 -16.28 0.27
CA ARG A 168 7.40 -16.05 -1.08
C ARG A 168 6.41 -17.14 -1.53
N THR A 169 6.79 -18.41 -1.41
CA THR A 169 5.94 -19.52 -1.85
C THR A 169 4.63 -19.60 -1.06
N GLY A 170 4.71 -19.46 0.28
CA GLY A 170 3.54 -19.44 1.13
C GLY A 170 2.64 -18.24 0.85
N TRP A 171 3.25 -17.09 0.58
CA TRP A 171 2.55 -15.87 0.21
C TRP A 171 1.73 -16.01 -1.08
N PHE A 172 2.33 -16.57 -2.15
CA PHE A 172 1.62 -16.81 -3.41
C PHE A 172 0.48 -17.81 -3.23
N LYS A 173 0.72 -18.94 -2.53
CA LYS A 173 -0.32 -19.93 -2.24
C LYS A 173 -1.50 -19.34 -1.47
N ALA A 174 -1.23 -18.51 -0.47
CA ALA A 174 -2.28 -17.87 0.34
C ALA A 174 -3.16 -16.91 -0.48
N ARG A 175 -2.64 -16.41 -1.61
CA ARG A 175 -3.32 -15.42 -2.46
C ARG A 175 -3.74 -16.00 -3.82
N GLU A 176 -3.42 -17.25 -4.12
CA GLU A 176 -3.64 -17.90 -5.42
C GLU A 176 -5.09 -17.72 -5.91
N LYS A 177 -6.07 -17.98 -5.03
CA LYS A 177 -7.49 -17.77 -5.33
C LYS A 177 -7.83 -16.31 -5.65
N GLY A 178 -7.24 -15.36 -4.94
CA GLY A 178 -7.43 -13.93 -5.22
C GLY A 178 -6.84 -13.52 -6.57
N PHE A 179 -5.67 -14.06 -6.93
CA PHE A 179 -4.99 -13.76 -8.19
C PHE A 179 -5.56 -14.56 -9.38
N SER A 180 -6.28 -15.66 -9.15
CA SER A 180 -7.00 -16.38 -10.20
C SER A 180 -8.25 -15.64 -10.68
N ASP A 181 -8.91 -14.89 -9.80
CA ASP A 181 -10.16 -14.15 -10.07
C ASP A 181 -9.91 -12.77 -10.72
N ARG A 182 -8.80 -12.64 -11.46
CA ARG A 182 -8.39 -11.39 -12.12
C ARG A 182 -9.16 -11.17 -13.42
N VAL A 183 -9.49 -9.92 -13.68
CA VAL A 183 -10.07 -9.49 -14.96
C VAL A 183 -8.99 -9.43 -16.03
N ASP A 184 -7.78 -8.99 -15.64
CA ASP A 184 -6.67 -8.85 -16.55
C ASP A 184 -5.32 -9.03 -15.84
N LYS A 185 -4.33 -9.56 -16.57
CA LYS A 185 -2.93 -9.60 -16.18
C LYS A 185 -2.12 -8.82 -17.22
N GLY A 186 -1.55 -7.71 -16.78
CA GLY A 186 -0.58 -6.93 -17.54
C GLY A 186 0.84 -7.08 -17.02
N PHE A 187 1.78 -6.52 -17.78
CA PHE A 187 3.16 -6.30 -17.35
C PHE A 187 3.51 -4.83 -17.58
N GLY A 188 3.92 -4.15 -16.52
CA GLY A 188 4.42 -2.78 -16.60
C GLY A 188 5.94 -2.78 -16.67
N ILE A 189 6.49 -2.11 -17.69
CA ILE A 189 7.94 -1.95 -17.88
C ILE A 189 8.42 -0.78 -17.02
N GLY A 190 9.50 -1.01 -16.27
CA GLY A 190 10.20 0.01 -15.50
C GLY A 190 11.16 0.82 -16.37
N TRP A 191 11.07 2.15 -16.29
CA TRP A 191 11.92 3.09 -17.03
C TRP A 191 13.10 3.61 -16.21
N GLY A 192 13.28 3.10 -14.99
CA GLY A 192 14.18 3.67 -13.99
C GLY A 192 13.65 4.97 -13.38
N PHE A 193 14.29 5.41 -12.31
CA PHE A 193 13.96 6.68 -11.66
C PHE A 193 15.24 7.43 -11.29
N PRO A 194 15.36 8.72 -11.66
CA PRO A 194 16.60 9.46 -11.49
C PRO A 194 16.91 9.80 -10.02
N CYS A 195 15.94 9.68 -9.11
CA CYS A 195 16.18 9.94 -7.69
C CYS A 195 16.85 8.73 -7.03
N ILE A 196 18.07 8.91 -6.54
CA ILE A 196 18.80 7.91 -5.76
C ILE A 196 18.44 8.08 -4.26
N PRO A 197 17.92 7.05 -3.57
CA PRO A 197 17.71 7.09 -2.13
C PRO A 197 19.04 7.19 -1.34
N PRO A 198 19.09 7.89 -0.19
CA PRO A 198 18.01 8.69 0.38
C PRO A 198 17.77 9.96 -0.44
N CYS A 199 16.50 10.26 -0.70
CA CYS A 199 16.08 11.42 -1.49
C CYS A 199 16.51 12.70 -0.74
N LYS A 200 17.39 13.49 -1.36
CA LYS A 200 17.83 14.78 -0.81
C LYS A 200 16.87 15.89 -1.19
#